data_AF-A0A7C7QUY8-F1
#
_entry.id   AF-A0A7C7QUY8-F1
#
_cell.length_a   1.000
_cell.length_b   1.000
_cell.length_c   1.000
_cell.angle_alpha   90.00
_cell.angle_beta   90.00
_cell.angle_gamma   90.00
#
_symmetry.space_group_name_H-M   'P 1'
#
loop_
_entity.id
_entity.type
_entity.pdbx_description
1 polymer ?
#
loop_
_entity_poly.entity_id
_entity_poly.type
_entity_poly.pdbx_seq_one_letter_code
_entity_poly.pdbx_strand_id
1 'polypeptide(L)'
;MSTMTDPPQAAFRMSMLLSDTRYRGYTFQAIALIFLIIAMAYLGMNLVRNLAAAGLNISYNFLGAPAGYDINQRLIEYDSQASHGQA
;
A
#
# COMPACT_ATOMS: atom_id res chain seq x y z
N MET A 1 15.40 -46.81 -30.82
CA MET A 1 15.13 -45.53 -30.12
C MET A 1 13.63 -45.38 -30.01
N SER A 2 13.05 -45.62 -28.83
CA SER A 2 11.63 -45.40 -28.60
C SER A 2 11.49 -44.00 -28.01
N THR A 3 10.96 -43.06 -28.79
CA THR A 3 10.59 -41.72 -28.30
C THR A 3 9.35 -41.88 -27.43
N MET A 4 9.51 -41.84 -26.10
CA MET A 4 8.37 -41.62 -25.20
C MET A 4 7.79 -40.25 -25.53
N THR A 5 6.65 -40.23 -26.22
CA THR A 5 5.86 -39.03 -26.43
C THR A 5 5.35 -38.56 -25.07
N ASP A 6 5.73 -37.36 -24.65
CA ASP A 6 5.26 -36.71 -23.43
C ASP A 6 3.71 -36.65 -23.47
N PRO A 7 2.98 -37.09 -22.42
CA PRO A 7 1.53 -36.99 -22.40
C PRO A 7 1.07 -35.55 -22.67
N PRO A 8 -0.06 -35.35 -23.39
CA PRO A 8 -0.54 -34.02 -23.72
C PRO A 8 -0.76 -33.20 -22.45
N GLN A 9 -0.13 -32.03 -22.37
CA GLN A 9 -0.28 -31.12 -21.24
C GLN A 9 -1.76 -30.80 -21.03
N ALA A 10 -2.24 -30.97 -19.79
CA ALA A 10 -3.63 -30.71 -19.45
C ALA A 10 -3.94 -29.22 -19.71
N ALA A 11 -4.95 -28.96 -20.53
CA ALA A 11 -5.46 -27.61 -20.75
C ALA A 11 -5.88 -26.97 -19.42
N PHE A 12 -5.60 -25.68 -19.26
CA PHE A 12 -5.96 -24.94 -18.05
C PHE A 12 -7.48 -25.03 -17.76
N ARG A 13 -7.83 -25.26 -16.50
CA ARG A 13 -9.21 -25.27 -16.00
C ARG A 13 -9.31 -24.41 -14.77
N MET A 14 -10.39 -23.66 -14.61
CA MET A 14 -10.62 -22.77 -13.46
C MET A 14 -10.46 -23.48 -12.10
N SER A 15 -10.85 -24.76 -12.01
CA SER A 15 -10.70 -25.58 -10.80
C SER A 15 -9.23 -25.80 -10.39
N MET A 16 -8.28 -25.75 -11.33
CA MET A 16 -6.84 -25.87 -11.03
C MET A 16 -6.37 -24.73 -10.12
N LEU A 17 -7.00 -23.55 -10.17
CA LEU A 17 -6.66 -22.43 -9.27
C LEU A 17 -6.83 -22.77 -7.79
N LEU A 18 -7.77 -23.67 -7.44
CA LEU A 18 -8.06 -24.07 -6.07
C LEU A 18 -7.48 -25.44 -5.71
N SER A 19 -7.41 -26.36 -6.68
CA SER A 19 -7.05 -27.77 -6.42
C SER A 19 -5.58 -28.08 -6.72
N ASP A 20 -4.96 -27.41 -7.70
CA ASP A 20 -3.59 -27.69 -8.12
C ASP A 20 -2.58 -26.92 -7.26
N THR A 21 -1.58 -27.62 -6.72
CA THR A 21 -0.56 -27.05 -5.84
C THR A 21 0.27 -25.96 -6.50
N ARG A 22 0.37 -25.98 -7.85
CA ARG A 22 1.07 -24.94 -8.62
C ARG A 22 0.41 -23.57 -8.50
N TYR A 23 -0.92 -23.52 -8.49
CA TYR A 23 -1.68 -22.27 -8.54
C TYR A 23 -2.30 -21.89 -7.19
N ARG A 24 -2.66 -22.88 -6.37
CA ARG A 24 -3.42 -22.68 -5.13
C ARG A 24 -2.81 -21.66 -4.18
N GLY A 25 -1.48 -21.66 -4.04
CA GLY A 25 -0.78 -20.67 -3.20
C GLY A 25 -1.01 -19.24 -3.64
N TYR A 26 -0.76 -18.95 -4.92
CA TYR A 26 -0.98 -17.62 -5.50
C TYR A 26 -2.45 -17.21 -5.51
N THR A 27 -3.37 -18.14 -5.76
CA THR A 27 -4.82 -17.88 -5.71
C THR A 27 -5.25 -17.39 -4.34
N PHE A 28 -4.86 -18.10 -3.26
CA PHE A 28 -5.23 -17.69 -1.91
C PHE A 28 -4.51 -16.42 -1.45
N GLN A 29 -3.26 -16.22 -1.87
CA GLN A 29 -2.56 -14.95 -1.61
C GLN A 29 -3.27 -13.77 -2.27
N ALA A 30 -3.71 -13.90 -3.53
CA ALA A 30 -4.44 -12.84 -4.22
C ALA A 30 -5.79 -12.55 -3.54
N ILE A 31 -6.53 -13.59 -3.14
CA ILE A 31 -7.78 -13.44 -2.38
C ILE A 31 -7.53 -12.73 -1.05
N ALA A 32 -6.51 -13.17 -0.30
CA ALA A 32 -6.13 -12.54 0.96
C ALA A 32 -5.73 -11.07 0.77
N LEU A 33 -4.97 -10.76 -0.28
CA LEU A 33 -4.58 -9.39 -0.62
C LEU A 33 -5.81 -8.53 -0.95
N ILE A 34 -6.79 -9.05 -1.68
CA ILE A 34 -8.05 -8.34 -1.96
C ILE A 34 -8.79 -8.03 -0.65
N PHE A 35 -8.94 -9.02 0.24
CA PHE A 35 -9.56 -8.79 1.54
C PHE A 35 -8.79 -7.78 2.39
N LEU A 36 -7.46 -7.83 2.37
CA LEU A 36 -6.61 -6.87 3.07
C LEU A 36 -6.81 -5.44 2.55
N ILE A 37 -6.83 -5.26 1.23
CA ILE A 37 -7.07 -3.95 0.60
C ILE A 37 -8.45 -3.42 1.00
N ILE A 38 -9.50 -4.25 0.92
CA ILE A 38 -10.85 -3.87 1.31
C ILE A 38 -10.91 -3.48 2.78
N ALA A 39 -10.28 -4.26 3.67
CA ALA A 39 -10.23 -3.98 5.10
C ALA A 39 -9.52 -2.64 5.38
N MET A 40 -8.36 -2.41 4.77
CA MET A 40 -7.60 -1.15 4.91
C MET A 40 -8.40 0.05 4.39
N ALA A 41 -9.07 -0.09 3.24
CA ALA A 41 -9.92 0.96 2.68
C ALA A 41 -11.12 1.27 3.59
N TYR A 42 -11.76 0.24 4.13
CA TYR A 42 -12.85 0.40 5.08
C TYR A 42 -12.39 1.11 6.36
N LEU A 43 -11.28 0.69 6.95
CA LEU A 43 -10.72 1.32 8.15
C LEU A 43 -10.31 2.77 7.89
N GLY A 44 -9.61 3.03 6.79
CA GLY A 44 -9.19 4.39 6.41
C GLY A 44 -10.38 5.33 6.21
N MET A 45 -11.43 4.87 5.54
CA MET A 45 -12.65 5.67 5.34
C MET A 45 -13.40 5.91 6.65
N ASN A 46 -13.47 4.91 7.53
CA ASN A 46 -14.05 5.10 8.88
C ASN A 46 -13.23 6.10 9.69
N LEU A 47 -11.90 6.01 9.66
CA LEU A 47 -11.02 6.95 10.35
C LEU A 47 -11.25 8.38 9.87
N VAL A 48 -11.20 8.63 8.56
CA VAL A 48 -11.42 9.97 7.99
C VAL A 48 -12.78 10.54 8.36
N ARG A 49 -13.84 9.72 8.30
CA ARG A 49 -15.20 10.14 8.70
C ARG A 49 -15.27 10.52 10.17
N ASN A 50 -14.70 9.71 11.05
CA ASN A 50 -14.70 9.99 12.49
C ASN A 50 -13.89 11.24 12.83
N LEU A 51 -12.73 11.42 12.19
CA LEU A 51 -11.92 12.62 12.39
C LEU A 51 -12.62 13.88 11.90
N ALA A 52 -13.25 13.83 10.72
CA ALA A 52 -14.05 14.94 10.21
C ALA A 52 -15.23 15.27 11.15
N ALA A 53 -15.92 14.25 11.68
CA ALA A 53 -16.99 14.43 12.67
C ALA A 53 -16.48 15.03 13.99
N ALA A 54 -15.24 14.73 14.38
CA ALA A 54 -14.56 15.32 15.53
C ALA A 54 -13.98 16.71 15.25
N GLY A 55 -14.14 17.27 14.03
CA GLY A 55 -13.55 18.54 13.63
C GLY A 55 -12.03 18.49 13.37
N LEU A 56 -11.44 17.28 13.38
CA LEU A 56 -10.03 17.04 13.13
C LEU A 56 -9.78 16.86 11.64
N ASN A 57 -9.41 17.93 10.95
CA ASN A 57 -9.01 17.87 9.55
C ASN A 57 -7.52 17.55 9.45
N ILE A 58 -7.17 16.30 9.12
CA ILE A 58 -5.79 15.92 8.82
C ILE A 58 -5.38 16.60 7.51
N SER A 59 -4.34 17.43 7.56
CA SER A 59 -3.71 18.02 6.39
C SER A 59 -2.20 18.03 6.52
N TYR A 60 -1.50 17.87 5.41
CA TYR A 60 -0.04 17.98 5.33
C TYR A 60 0.41 19.37 4.85
N ASN A 61 -0.52 20.32 4.71
CA ASN A 61 -0.22 21.68 4.26
C ASN A 61 0.78 22.40 5.17
N PHE A 62 0.83 22.04 6.45
CA PHE A 62 1.80 22.58 7.39
C PHE A 62 3.25 22.33 6.93
N LEU A 63 3.54 21.22 6.23
CA LEU A 63 4.89 20.93 5.73
C LEU A 63 5.38 21.99 4.73
N GLY A 64 4.48 22.65 4.02
CA GLY A 64 4.82 23.75 3.09
C GLY A 64 4.73 25.15 3.73
N ALA A 65 4.21 25.28 4.95
CA ALA A 65 4.14 26.55 5.65
C ALA A 65 5.53 26.94 6.20
N PRO A 66 5.86 28.24 6.28
CA PRO A 66 7.11 28.70 6.89
C PRO A 66 7.24 28.18 8.31
N ALA A 67 8.42 27.64 8.63
CA ALA A 67 8.68 27.02 9.93
C ALA A 67 8.60 28.02 11.08
N GLY A 68 9.05 29.26 10.85
CA GLY A 68 8.90 30.37 11.80
C GLY A 68 9.77 30.27 13.06
N TYR A 69 10.67 29.28 13.13
CA TYR A 69 11.65 29.12 14.21
C TYR A 69 13.06 29.05 13.64
N ASP A 70 14.04 29.54 14.40
CA ASP A 70 15.46 29.42 14.06
C ASP A 70 16.03 28.09 14.57
N ILE A 71 16.96 27.53 13.78
CA ILE A 71 17.70 26.32 14.12
C ILE A 71 19.15 26.72 14.42
N ASN A 72 19.59 26.48 15.65
CA ASN A 72 20.92 26.85 16.11
C ASN A 72 22.05 26.08 15.39
N GLN A 73 21.83 24.79 15.11
CA GLN A 73 22.81 23.92 14.44
C GLN A 73 22.20 23.36 13.17
N ARG A 74 22.75 23.79 12.02
CA ARG A 74 22.26 23.41 10.69
C ARG A 74 23.41 22.86 9.85
N LEU A 75 23.25 21.65 9.33
CA LEU A 75 24.20 20.99 8.42
C LEU A 75 24.06 21.50 6.98
N ILE A 76 22.94 22.13 6.67
CA ILE A 76 22.58 22.74 5.40
C ILE A 76 22.09 24.16 5.65
N GLU A 77 22.00 24.97 4.59
CA GLU A 77 21.42 26.31 4.69
C GLU A 77 19.92 26.22 5.02
N TYR A 78 19.51 26.97 6.03
CA TYR A 78 18.13 27.03 6.54
C TYR A 78 17.89 28.43 7.08
N ASP A 79 16.76 29.03 6.79
CA ASP A 79 16.29 30.22 7.48
C ASP A 79 14.87 29.99 8.01
N SER A 80 14.38 30.88 8.88
CA SER A 80 13.04 30.75 9.48
C SER A 80 11.88 30.90 8.48
N GLN A 81 12.15 31.29 7.23
CA GLN A 81 11.17 31.31 6.14
C GLN A 81 11.13 29.99 5.36
N ALA A 82 12.14 29.13 5.51
CA ALA A 82 12.10 27.77 4.99
C ALA A 82 10.87 27.03 5.51
N SER A 83 10.32 26.15 4.68
CA SER A 83 9.12 25.40 5.05
C SER A 83 9.41 24.36 6.13
N HIS A 84 8.40 23.94 6.88
CA HIS A 84 8.54 22.86 7.86
C HIS A 84 9.09 21.54 7.28
N GLY A 85 8.90 21.28 5.98
CA GLY A 85 9.47 20.11 5.30
C GLY A 85 10.95 20.25 4.91
N GLN A 86 11.50 21.46 4.98
CA GLN A 86 12.92 21.77 4.74
C GLN A 86 13.71 22.02 6.03
N ALA A 87 13.00 22.14 7.15
CA ALA A 87 13.56 22.32 8.49
C ALA A 87 14.19 21.04 9.05
#